data_AF-A0A930AIB4-F1
#
_entry.id   AF-A0A930AIB4-F1
#
_cell.length_a   1.000
_cell.length_b   1.000
_cell.length_c   1.000
_cell.angle_alpha   90.00
_cell.angle_beta   90.00
_cell.angle_gamma   90.00
#
_symmetry.space_group_name_H-M   'P 1'
#
loop_
_entity.id
_entity.type
_entity.pdbx_description
1 polymer ?
#
loop_
_entity_poly.entity_id
_entity_poly.type
_entity_poly.pdbx_seq_one_letter_code
_entity_poly.pdbx_strand_id
1 'polypeptide(L)'
;MKITFYLVRHGETLFNHLGRMQGCCDSPLTERGIAQAYETAGQLKEIWFDHIYTSPSERAWNTADIIAKDREIQPVLLSGLHEMSFGRLEGARHTTHEEEIRQCRKSLDYSSAGGESPAMMEARIRNTLRMIIDESEDGDRILLVGHGMYQICTMKYLLGIDLETLRQECDEAGRGMIPNGGIMVFTYEDGEYQIQQVPVEPKDFEYKMEDKTVHLYYVRHGETLFNHYNRMQGRSDSPLTAQGIEQVKLSGKALHNIDFAFAYCSSAERARDTAAYILESHDISAIPNRDLREIDFGTYEARVRDSIMDELYERFNPRVDFSDVGGESEEQVIERIKRILTLAVARAKDKENVLLVAHGSLYMTMIKYLFNIYRADLTEQMKAKGKHIMPNGGIAKFSFSQGTYQLDQLMVTPEEFMEVQ
;
A
#
# COMPACT_ATOMS: atom_id res chain seq x y z
N MET A 1 8.49 -18.16 -6.28
CA MET A 1 7.89 -17.34 -5.21
C MET A 1 8.90 -16.33 -4.74
N LYS A 2 8.53 -15.05 -4.79
CA LYS A 2 9.31 -13.89 -4.39
C LYS A 2 8.64 -13.17 -3.24
N ILE A 3 9.39 -12.83 -2.19
CA ILE A 3 8.90 -12.08 -1.02
C ILE A 3 9.89 -10.97 -0.72
N THR A 4 9.38 -9.77 -0.40
CA THR A 4 10.22 -8.62 -0.02
C THR A 4 10.06 -8.30 1.45
N PHE A 5 11.16 -8.40 2.19
CA PHE A 5 11.22 -8.12 3.62
C PHE A 5 11.78 -6.72 3.89
N TYR A 6 11.06 -5.97 4.72
CA TYR A 6 11.49 -4.69 5.28
C TYR A 6 11.77 -4.91 6.76
N LEU A 7 13.04 -4.96 7.15
CA LEU A 7 13.43 -5.18 8.55
C LEU A 7 13.83 -3.85 9.18
N VAL A 8 12.99 -3.36 10.08
CA VAL A 8 13.14 -2.10 10.82
C VAL A 8 13.72 -2.37 12.21
N ARG A 9 14.71 -1.57 12.60
CA ARG A 9 15.20 -1.55 13.99
C ARG A 9 14.32 -0.62 14.82
N HIS A 10 13.98 -1.03 16.04
CA HIS A 10 13.30 -0.16 17.00
C HIS A 10 13.96 1.23 17.17
N GLY A 11 13.18 2.24 17.56
CA GLY A 11 13.69 3.58 17.88
C GLY A 11 14.68 3.58 19.06
N GLU A 12 15.40 4.69 19.26
CA GLU A 12 16.34 4.86 20.38
C GLU A 12 15.64 4.59 21.73
N THR A 13 16.26 3.76 22.56
CA THR A 13 15.79 3.46 23.92
C THR A 13 16.62 4.17 24.99
N LEU A 14 16.11 4.19 26.22
CA LEU A 14 16.86 4.67 27.38
C LEU A 14 18.20 3.93 27.54
N PHE A 15 18.25 2.62 27.28
CA PHE A 15 19.51 1.86 27.35
C PHE A 15 20.48 2.21 26.21
N ASN A 16 19.98 2.49 25.00
CA ASN A 16 20.83 3.01 23.93
C ASN A 16 21.45 4.35 24.35
N HIS A 17 20.63 5.28 24.83
CA HIS A 17 21.07 6.60 25.29
C HIS A 17 22.11 6.50 26.43
N LEU A 18 21.95 5.55 27.35
CA LEU A 18 22.86 5.33 28.48
C LEU A 18 24.06 4.42 28.16
N GLY A 19 24.22 3.96 26.92
CA GLY A 19 25.32 3.07 26.52
C GLY A 19 25.31 1.73 27.25
N ARG A 20 24.13 1.10 27.35
CA ARG A 20 23.93 -0.21 27.99
C ARG A 20 23.62 -1.30 26.98
N MET A 21 24.11 -2.50 27.25
CA MET A 21 23.75 -3.72 26.54
C MET A 21 22.24 -3.97 26.69
N GLN A 22 21.56 -4.19 25.57
CA GLN A 22 20.12 -4.45 25.56
C GLN A 22 19.81 -5.59 24.59
N GLY A 23 19.74 -6.80 25.14
CA GLY A 23 19.31 -8.00 24.45
C GLY A 23 17.85 -8.31 24.80
N CYS A 24 17.62 -9.32 25.63
CA CYS A 24 16.30 -9.70 26.08
C CYS A 24 15.71 -8.74 27.13
N CYS A 25 16.55 -7.97 27.85
CA CYS A 25 16.03 -6.93 28.73
C CYS A 25 15.42 -5.78 27.93
N ASP A 26 14.52 -5.01 28.58
CA ASP A 26 13.85 -3.90 27.91
C ASP A 26 14.00 -2.57 28.64
N SER A 27 13.84 -1.50 27.87
CA SER A 27 13.80 -0.13 28.35
C SER A 27 12.97 0.70 27.37
N PRO A 28 12.24 1.72 27.86
CA PRO A 28 11.32 2.47 27.01
C PRO A 28 12.06 3.21 25.90
N LEU A 29 11.33 3.51 24.82
CA LEU A 29 11.78 4.46 23.81
C LEU A 29 12.00 5.83 24.43
N THR A 30 13.01 6.55 23.97
CA THR A 30 13.17 7.99 24.27
C THR A 30 12.21 8.81 23.39
N GLU A 31 12.06 10.11 23.68
CA GLU A 31 11.34 11.02 22.78
C GLU A 31 11.95 11.01 21.36
N ARG A 32 13.29 10.93 21.27
CA ARG A 32 14.00 10.77 20.00
C ARG A 32 13.67 9.44 19.33
N GLY A 33 13.59 8.35 20.07
CA GLY A 33 13.19 7.04 19.56
C GLY A 33 11.77 7.02 19.00
N ILE A 34 10.84 7.72 19.66
CA ILE A 34 9.48 7.91 19.16
C ILE A 34 9.50 8.73 17.86
N ALA A 35 10.27 9.82 17.79
CA ALA A 35 10.40 10.61 16.57
C ALA A 35 10.97 9.80 15.40
N GLN A 36 11.97 8.95 15.65
CA GLN A 36 12.53 8.02 14.65
C GLN A 36 11.48 7.03 14.13
N ALA A 37 10.61 6.52 15.01
CA ALA A 37 9.52 5.62 14.59
C ALA A 37 8.51 6.33 13.67
N TYR A 38 8.15 7.59 13.97
CA TYR A 38 7.29 8.40 13.09
C TYR A 38 7.96 8.72 11.76
N GLU A 39 9.26 9.02 11.76
CA GLU A 39 10.02 9.25 10.54
C GLU A 39 10.03 7.99 9.66
N THR A 40 10.28 6.83 10.27
CA THR A 40 10.19 5.51 9.61
C THR A 40 8.81 5.28 9.02
N ALA A 41 7.75 5.56 9.77
CA ALA A 41 6.37 5.43 9.31
C ALA A 41 6.09 6.32 8.07
N GLY A 42 6.60 7.56 8.07
CA GLY A 42 6.48 8.48 6.96
C GLY A 42 7.17 8.00 5.68
N GLN A 43 8.34 7.37 5.80
CA GLN A 43 9.09 6.81 4.67
C GLN A 43 8.45 5.54 4.11
N LEU A 44 7.83 4.74 4.97
CA LEU A 44 7.16 3.51 4.57
C LEU A 44 5.71 3.72 4.11
N LYS A 45 5.15 4.93 4.22
CA LYS A 45 3.70 5.19 4.06
C LYS A 45 3.12 4.72 2.71
N GLU A 46 3.90 4.74 1.64
CA GLU A 46 3.46 4.37 0.28
C GLU A 46 3.74 2.90 -0.05
N ILE A 47 4.44 2.19 0.84
CA ILE A 47 4.68 0.75 0.70
C ILE A 47 3.45 0.04 1.27
N TRP A 48 2.82 -0.81 0.46
CA TRP A 48 1.85 -1.77 0.96
C TRP A 48 2.58 -2.94 1.62
N PHE A 49 2.07 -3.36 2.77
CA PHE A 49 2.51 -4.55 3.46
C PHE A 49 1.34 -5.52 3.50
N ASP A 50 1.61 -6.79 3.22
CA ASP A 50 0.66 -7.89 3.33
C ASP A 50 0.68 -8.44 4.77
N HIS A 51 1.85 -8.41 5.41
CA HIS A 51 2.03 -8.79 6.80
C HIS A 51 2.94 -7.82 7.56
N ILE A 52 2.65 -7.63 8.85
CA ILE A 52 3.51 -6.93 9.80
C ILE A 52 3.78 -7.85 10.98
N TYR A 53 5.04 -8.19 11.22
CA TYR A 53 5.49 -8.94 12.39
C TYR A 53 6.41 -8.10 13.25
N THR A 54 6.32 -8.27 14.56
CA THR A 54 7.18 -7.54 15.51
C THR A 54 7.66 -8.44 16.64
N SER A 55 8.86 -8.14 17.13
CA SER A 55 9.39 -8.72 18.36
C SER A 55 8.48 -8.38 19.56
N PRO A 56 8.23 -9.33 20.49
CA PRO A 56 7.50 -9.09 21.73
C PRO A 56 8.10 -8.08 22.71
N SER A 57 9.36 -7.66 22.56
CA SER A 57 9.91 -6.52 23.32
C SER A 57 9.07 -5.25 23.10
N GLU A 58 8.74 -4.55 24.18
CA GLU A 58 7.91 -3.34 24.20
C GLU A 58 8.47 -2.24 23.29
N ARG A 59 9.80 -2.07 23.23
CA ARG A 59 10.43 -1.09 22.33
C ARG A 59 10.16 -1.37 20.84
N ALA A 60 10.10 -2.65 20.45
CA ALA A 60 9.86 -3.06 19.08
C ALA A 60 8.36 -3.01 18.78
N TRP A 61 7.52 -3.45 19.73
CA TRP A 61 6.06 -3.28 19.66
C TRP A 61 5.67 -1.82 19.47
N ASN A 62 6.14 -0.91 20.33
CA ASN A 62 5.82 0.52 20.25
C ASN A 62 6.29 1.14 18.92
N THR A 63 7.42 0.69 18.37
CA THR A 63 7.87 1.13 17.03
C THR A 63 6.92 0.61 15.95
N ALA A 64 6.53 -0.67 16.00
CA ALA A 64 5.63 -1.29 15.03
C ALA A 64 4.23 -0.68 15.07
N ASP A 65 3.71 -0.41 16.27
CA ASP A 65 2.41 0.23 16.51
C ASP A 65 2.35 1.62 15.86
N ILE A 66 3.41 2.42 16.02
CA ILE A 66 3.52 3.73 15.35
C ILE A 66 3.54 3.58 13.82
N ILE A 67 4.27 2.61 13.27
CA ILE A 67 4.36 2.40 11.81
C ILE A 67 3.04 1.86 11.22
N ALA A 68 2.30 1.08 12.00
CA ALA A 68 1.04 0.44 11.59
C ALA A 68 -0.20 1.31 11.79
N LYS A 69 -0.09 2.43 12.53
CA LYS A 69 -1.22 3.23 13.00
C LYS A 69 -2.26 3.61 11.93
N ASP A 70 -1.82 3.98 10.73
CA ASP A 70 -2.69 4.43 9.63
C ASP A 70 -2.90 3.33 8.57
N ARG A 71 -2.65 2.07 8.92
CA ARG A 71 -2.77 0.90 8.02
C ARG A 71 -3.94 0.02 8.43
N GLU A 72 -4.45 -0.74 7.47
CA GLU A 72 -5.56 -1.68 7.68
C GLU A 72 -5.12 -2.94 8.44
N ILE A 73 -3.82 -3.26 8.42
CA ILE A 73 -3.25 -4.44 9.07
C ILE A 73 -2.56 -4.07 10.38
N GLN A 74 -2.67 -4.96 11.37
CA GLN A 74 -2.09 -4.79 12.70
C GLN A 74 -0.83 -5.65 12.88
N PRO A 75 0.17 -5.20 13.68
CA PRO A 75 1.35 -6.00 13.95
C PRO A 75 1.02 -7.31 14.69
N VAL A 76 1.62 -8.41 14.25
CA VAL A 76 1.55 -9.72 14.91
C VAL A 76 2.83 -9.97 15.70
N LEU A 77 2.68 -10.35 16.98
CA LEU A 77 3.80 -10.72 17.83
C LEU A 77 4.44 -12.03 17.35
N LEU A 78 5.75 -11.99 17.09
CA LEU A 78 6.52 -13.16 16.68
C LEU A 78 7.78 -13.31 17.53
N SER A 79 7.78 -14.26 18.46
CA SER A 79 8.88 -14.48 19.41
C SER A 79 10.22 -14.82 18.73
N GLY A 80 10.15 -15.35 17.51
CA GLY A 80 11.30 -15.57 16.65
C GLY A 80 12.13 -14.30 16.37
N LEU A 81 11.50 -13.11 16.42
CA LEU A 81 12.13 -11.81 16.18
C LEU A 81 12.84 -11.22 17.42
N HIS A 82 12.89 -11.93 18.55
CA HIS A 82 13.60 -11.45 19.74
C HIS A 82 15.07 -11.11 19.46
N GLU A 83 15.57 -10.10 20.18
CA GLU A 83 16.98 -9.78 20.16
C GLU A 83 17.82 -10.93 20.71
N MET A 84 19.08 -10.99 20.27
CA MET A 84 20.07 -11.91 20.83
C MET A 84 20.16 -11.74 22.35
N SER A 85 20.09 -12.85 23.10
CA SER A 85 20.34 -12.80 24.54
C SER A 85 21.83 -12.56 24.83
N PHE A 86 22.12 -11.57 25.68
CA PHE A 86 23.48 -11.29 26.15
C PHE A 86 23.78 -11.90 27.52
N GLY A 87 22.88 -12.75 28.04
CA GLY A 87 23.08 -13.46 29.29
C GLY A 87 23.29 -12.52 30.48
N ARG A 88 24.35 -12.72 31.26
CA ARG A 88 24.66 -11.87 32.42
C ARG A 88 25.08 -10.43 32.06
N LEU A 89 25.30 -10.12 30.78
CA LEU A 89 25.70 -8.79 30.33
C LEU A 89 24.51 -7.86 30.06
N GLU A 90 23.27 -8.36 30.14
CA GLU A 90 22.05 -7.57 29.98
C GLU A 90 22.04 -6.34 30.92
N GLY A 91 21.77 -5.17 30.36
CA GLY A 91 21.73 -3.90 31.09
C GLY A 91 23.09 -3.36 31.55
N ALA A 92 24.18 -4.10 31.38
CA ALA A 92 25.52 -3.63 31.75
C ALA A 92 25.95 -2.46 30.84
N ARG A 93 26.69 -1.50 31.40
CA ARG A 93 27.31 -0.45 30.58
C ARG A 93 28.37 -1.07 29.69
N HIS A 94 28.46 -0.64 28.44
CA HIS A 94 29.49 -1.10 27.50
C HIS A 94 30.91 -0.94 28.07
N THR A 95 31.14 0.09 28.89
CA THR A 95 32.45 0.39 29.49
C THR A 95 32.80 -0.48 30.71
N THR A 96 31.82 -1.15 31.34
CA THR A 96 32.09 -1.94 32.56
C THR A 96 32.66 -3.32 32.23
N HIS A 97 32.28 -3.90 31.10
CA HIS A 97 32.74 -5.21 30.63
C HIS A 97 33.31 -5.10 29.20
N GLU A 98 34.04 -4.03 28.91
CA GLU A 98 34.43 -3.65 27.56
C GLU A 98 35.13 -4.78 26.80
N GLU A 99 36.13 -5.43 27.40
CA GLU A 99 36.88 -6.49 26.74
C GLU A 99 36.02 -7.72 26.45
N GLU A 100 35.20 -8.16 27.41
CA GLU A 100 34.30 -9.30 27.24
C GLU A 100 33.23 -9.01 26.18
N ILE A 101 32.60 -7.83 26.23
CA ILE A 101 31.61 -7.39 25.24
C ILE A 101 32.25 -7.32 23.86
N ARG A 102 33.47 -6.78 23.75
CA ARG A 102 34.20 -6.68 22.48
C ARG A 102 34.47 -8.07 21.90
N GLN A 103 34.91 -9.02 22.72
CA GLN A 103 35.15 -10.39 22.31
C GLN A 103 33.87 -11.07 21.85
N CYS A 104 32.79 -11.02 22.65
CA CYS A 104 31.50 -11.60 22.29
C CYS A 104 30.93 -10.98 21.02
N ARG A 105 31.06 -9.66 20.84
CA ARG A 105 30.57 -8.95 19.65
C ARG A 105 31.36 -9.28 18.39
N LYS A 106 32.66 -9.57 18.51
CA LYS A 106 33.50 -9.99 17.37
C LYS A 106 33.12 -11.39 16.89
N SER A 107 32.89 -12.33 17.80
CA SER A 107 32.47 -13.70 17.46
C SER A 107 30.97 -13.82 17.19
N LEU A 108 30.17 -12.84 17.63
CA LEU A 108 28.71 -12.93 17.76
C LEU A 108 28.28 -14.09 18.67
N ASP A 109 29.11 -14.41 19.67
CA ASP A 109 28.90 -15.52 20.60
C ASP A 109 28.90 -15.00 22.04
N TYR A 110 27.74 -15.07 22.69
CA TYR A 110 27.53 -14.68 24.07
C TYR A 110 27.35 -15.89 25.00
N SER A 111 27.58 -17.12 24.52
CA SER A 111 27.42 -18.34 25.31
C SER A 111 28.31 -18.37 26.56
N SER A 112 29.51 -17.77 26.50
CA SER A 112 30.41 -17.59 27.65
C SER A 112 29.81 -16.72 28.77
N ALA A 113 28.90 -15.81 28.41
CA ALA A 113 28.15 -14.96 29.33
C ALA A 113 26.79 -15.58 29.71
N GLY A 114 26.49 -16.81 29.28
CA GLY A 114 25.18 -17.44 29.43
C GLY A 114 24.09 -16.89 28.49
N GLY A 115 24.51 -16.14 27.46
CA GLY A 115 23.65 -15.68 26.37
C GLY A 115 23.57 -16.67 25.21
N GLU A 116 23.17 -16.18 24.05
CA GLU A 116 23.03 -17.03 22.86
C GLU A 116 24.34 -17.26 22.11
N SER A 117 24.44 -18.46 21.53
CA SER A 117 25.50 -18.80 20.58
C SER A 117 25.09 -18.43 19.14
N PRO A 118 26.06 -18.32 18.20
CA PRO A 118 25.79 -18.11 16.79
C PRO A 118 24.78 -19.11 16.20
N ALA A 119 24.95 -20.40 16.52
CA ALA A 119 24.11 -21.46 15.99
C ALA A 119 22.65 -21.36 16.46
N MET A 120 22.42 -20.94 17.72
CA MET A 120 21.08 -20.71 18.25
C MET A 120 20.39 -19.55 17.54
N MET A 121 21.12 -18.43 17.38
CA MET A 121 20.61 -17.25 16.70
C MET A 121 20.29 -17.52 15.23
N GLU A 122 21.21 -18.18 14.51
CA GLU A 122 21.01 -18.54 13.10
C GLU A 122 19.81 -19.48 12.94
N ALA A 123 19.71 -20.52 13.76
CA ALA A 123 18.57 -21.44 13.72
C ALA A 123 17.24 -20.71 13.98
N ARG A 124 17.22 -19.75 14.93
CA ARG A 124 16.03 -18.94 15.20
C ARG A 124 15.66 -18.08 14.00
N ILE A 125 16.60 -17.34 13.41
CA ILE A 125 16.34 -16.48 12.24
C ILE A 125 15.78 -17.32 11.08
N ARG A 126 16.44 -18.43 10.74
CA ARG A 126 16.02 -19.32 9.63
C ARG A 126 14.63 -19.92 9.86
N ASN A 127 14.37 -20.44 11.07
CA ASN A 127 13.05 -20.98 11.39
C ASN A 127 11.95 -19.91 11.34
N THR A 128 12.25 -18.71 11.82
CA THR A 128 11.30 -17.58 11.84
C THR A 128 10.94 -17.14 10.44
N LEU A 129 11.94 -16.90 9.58
CA LEU A 129 11.69 -16.50 8.21
C LEU A 129 11.04 -17.62 7.40
N ARG A 130 11.39 -18.89 7.61
CA ARG A 130 10.70 -20.02 6.98
C ARG A 130 9.21 -20.05 7.34
N MET A 131 8.85 -19.91 8.62
CA MET A 131 7.44 -19.85 9.02
C MET A 131 6.69 -18.71 8.34
N ILE A 132 7.33 -17.55 8.19
CA ILE A 132 6.73 -16.42 7.49
C ILE A 132 6.54 -16.76 5.99
N ILE A 133 7.59 -17.28 5.34
CA ILE A 133 7.59 -17.67 3.92
C ILE A 133 6.52 -18.72 3.64
N ASP A 134 6.36 -19.72 4.51
CA ASP A 134 5.37 -20.81 4.35
C ASP A 134 3.91 -20.30 4.39
N GLU A 135 3.67 -19.16 5.03
CA GLU A 135 2.36 -18.50 5.15
C GLU A 135 2.18 -17.34 4.15
N SER A 136 3.17 -17.07 3.31
CA SER A 136 3.17 -15.95 2.37
C SER A 136 2.81 -16.40 0.95
N GLU A 137 2.35 -15.45 0.15
CA GLU A 137 2.12 -15.61 -1.28
C GLU A 137 3.24 -14.97 -2.12
N ASP A 138 3.30 -15.34 -3.40
CA ASP A 138 4.23 -14.72 -4.36
C ASP A 138 3.96 -13.23 -4.48
N GLY A 139 4.98 -12.39 -4.33
CA GLY A 139 4.92 -10.93 -4.37
C GLY A 139 4.61 -10.25 -3.03
N ASP A 140 4.49 -11.00 -1.93
CA ASP A 140 4.19 -10.43 -0.62
C ASP A 140 5.28 -9.51 -0.10
N ARG A 141 4.86 -8.44 0.57
CA ARG A 141 5.73 -7.47 1.23
C ARG A 141 5.51 -7.50 2.73
N ILE A 142 6.58 -7.74 3.46
CA ILE A 142 6.51 -8.07 4.88
C ILE A 142 7.35 -7.09 5.68
N LEU A 143 6.69 -6.38 6.60
CA LEU A 143 7.37 -5.56 7.59
C LEU A 143 7.75 -6.41 8.80
N LEU A 144 9.03 -6.44 9.15
CA LEU A 144 9.56 -7.01 10.36
C LEU A 144 10.09 -5.89 11.25
N VAL A 145 9.64 -5.80 12.49
CA VAL A 145 10.17 -4.83 13.45
C VAL A 145 10.92 -5.55 14.57
N GLY A 146 12.21 -5.25 14.68
CA GLY A 146 13.12 -5.97 15.55
C GLY A 146 14.30 -5.11 16.01
N HIS A 147 15.49 -5.70 15.99
CA HIS A 147 16.63 -5.21 16.77
C HIS A 147 17.94 -5.20 16.00
N GLY A 148 18.96 -4.60 16.62
CA GLY A 148 20.25 -4.36 15.97
C GLY A 148 21.07 -5.63 15.77
N MET A 149 21.21 -6.48 16.80
CA MET A 149 22.00 -7.71 16.68
C MET A 149 21.26 -8.74 15.83
N TYR A 150 19.93 -8.77 15.89
CA TYR A 150 19.09 -9.54 14.97
C TYR A 150 19.41 -9.20 13.50
N GLN A 151 19.42 -7.91 13.13
CA GLN A 151 19.78 -7.48 11.78
C GLN A 151 21.22 -7.88 11.39
N ILE A 152 22.19 -7.68 12.30
CA ILE A 152 23.59 -8.08 12.07
C ILE A 152 23.70 -9.58 11.78
N CYS A 153 23.01 -10.41 12.57
CA CYS A 153 23.02 -11.86 12.39
C CYS A 153 22.28 -12.28 11.11
N THR A 154 21.19 -11.61 10.74
CA THR A 154 20.52 -11.83 9.45
C THR A 154 21.47 -11.51 8.30
N MET A 155 22.13 -10.37 8.31
CA MET A 155 23.09 -9.99 7.26
C MET A 155 24.22 -11.02 7.12
N LYS A 156 24.83 -11.44 8.24
CA LYS A 156 25.95 -12.38 8.22
C LYS A 156 25.54 -13.80 7.83
N TYR A 157 24.55 -14.37 8.50
CA TYR A 157 24.24 -15.80 8.40
C TYR A 157 23.26 -16.12 7.28
N LEU A 158 22.35 -15.19 6.96
CA LEU A 158 21.35 -15.41 5.92
C LEU A 158 21.77 -14.81 4.58
N LEU A 159 22.24 -13.56 4.59
CA LEU A 159 22.52 -12.78 3.37
C LEU A 159 23.99 -12.83 2.94
N GLY A 160 24.87 -13.48 3.71
CA GLY A 160 26.29 -13.65 3.37
C GLY A 160 27.09 -12.34 3.32
N ILE A 161 26.63 -11.29 4.01
CA ILE A 161 27.29 -9.98 4.01
C ILE A 161 28.56 -10.01 4.86
N ASP A 162 29.64 -9.47 4.28
CA ASP A 162 30.86 -9.18 5.03
C ASP A 162 30.67 -7.94 5.92
N LEU A 163 30.55 -8.19 7.22
CA LEU A 163 30.33 -7.15 8.23
C LEU A 163 31.53 -6.24 8.45
N GLU A 164 32.76 -6.67 8.15
CA GLU A 164 33.95 -5.81 8.29
C GLU A 164 33.99 -4.79 7.16
N THR A 165 33.77 -5.25 5.92
CA THR A 165 33.65 -4.38 4.75
C THR A 165 32.50 -3.38 4.92
N LEU A 166 31.30 -3.83 5.27
CA LEU A 166 30.16 -2.95 5.50
C LEU A 166 30.43 -1.90 6.60
N ARG A 167 31.16 -2.27 7.66
CA ARG A 167 31.50 -1.33 8.72
C ARG A 167 32.43 -0.24 8.22
N GLN A 168 33.46 -0.59 7.45
CA GLN A 168 34.37 0.40 6.86
C GLN A 168 33.62 1.38 5.98
N GLU A 169 32.74 0.89 5.11
CA GLU A 169 31.89 1.73 4.25
C GLU A 169 30.99 2.68 5.06
N CYS A 170 30.40 2.20 6.17
CA CYS A 170 29.58 3.02 7.05
C CYS A 170 30.41 4.10 7.77
N ASP A 171 31.60 3.74 8.26
CA ASP A 171 32.51 4.67 8.94
C ASP A 171 33.00 5.76 7.98
N GLU A 172 33.35 5.41 6.73
CA GLU A 172 33.72 6.35 5.67
C GLU A 172 32.57 7.30 5.30
N ALA A 173 31.34 6.80 5.31
CA ALA A 173 30.13 7.59 5.10
C ALA A 173 29.67 8.38 6.35
N GLY A 174 30.35 8.22 7.49
CA GLY A 174 30.00 8.91 8.74
C GLY A 174 28.65 8.50 9.32
N ARG A 175 28.18 7.28 9.05
CA ARG A 175 26.86 6.79 9.47
C ARG A 175 26.96 5.53 10.33
N GLY A 176 25.97 5.33 11.20
CA GLY A 176 25.86 4.09 11.97
C GLY A 176 25.51 2.90 11.09
N MET A 177 26.16 1.75 11.31
CA MET A 177 25.90 0.52 10.55
C MET A 177 24.46 0.03 10.70
N ILE A 178 23.89 0.14 11.91
CA ILE A 178 22.49 -0.19 12.20
C ILE A 178 21.84 0.98 12.95
N PRO A 179 21.32 2.01 12.27
CA PRO A 179 20.72 3.14 12.96
C PRO A 179 19.39 2.75 13.65
N ASN A 180 19.02 3.45 14.72
CA ASN A 180 17.69 3.31 15.33
C ASN A 180 16.61 3.86 14.37
N GLY A 181 15.47 3.16 14.28
CA GLY A 181 14.50 3.39 13.19
C GLY A 181 15.01 2.93 11.82
N GLY A 182 16.23 2.40 11.73
CA GLY A 182 16.87 2.08 10.46
C GLY A 182 16.14 0.99 9.69
N ILE A 183 16.12 1.14 8.37
CA ILE A 183 15.35 0.29 7.45
C ILE A 183 16.32 -0.51 6.59
N MET A 184 16.20 -1.83 6.63
CA MET A 184 16.90 -2.78 5.76
C MET A 184 15.89 -3.46 4.84
N VAL A 185 16.26 -3.69 3.58
CA VAL A 185 15.41 -4.40 2.62
C VAL A 185 16.17 -5.58 2.04
N PHE A 186 15.53 -6.74 2.03
CA PHE A 186 16.05 -7.94 1.38
C PHE A 186 14.91 -8.77 0.79
N THR A 187 15.20 -9.53 -0.25
CA THR A 187 14.23 -10.41 -0.91
C THR A 187 14.54 -11.87 -0.61
N TYR A 188 13.51 -12.69 -0.70
CA TYR A 188 13.60 -14.13 -0.87
C TYR A 188 13.02 -14.48 -2.24
N GLU A 189 13.74 -15.21 -3.08
CA GLU A 189 13.26 -15.68 -4.38
C GLU A 189 13.72 -17.12 -4.59
N ASP A 190 12.74 -18.04 -4.68
CA ASP A 190 12.94 -19.46 -5.00
C ASP A 190 14.07 -20.17 -4.21
N GLY A 191 14.18 -19.87 -2.92
CA GLY A 191 15.15 -20.50 -2.01
C GLY A 191 16.36 -19.64 -1.69
N GLU A 192 16.55 -18.53 -2.39
CA GLU A 192 17.70 -17.65 -2.22
C GLU A 192 17.31 -16.32 -1.57
N TYR A 193 18.16 -15.81 -0.69
CA TYR A 193 17.99 -14.48 -0.09
C TYR A 193 18.98 -13.49 -0.70
N GLN A 194 18.51 -12.28 -1.02
CA GLN A 194 19.33 -11.24 -1.62
C GLN A 194 19.12 -9.91 -0.90
N ILE A 195 20.21 -9.24 -0.51
CA ILE A 195 20.15 -7.88 0.03
C ILE A 195 19.75 -6.91 -1.10
N GLN A 196 18.78 -6.04 -0.83
CA GLN A 196 18.40 -4.96 -1.74
C GLN A 196 18.91 -3.62 -1.21
N GLN A 197 18.85 -3.44 0.11
CA GLN A 197 19.36 -2.27 0.78
C GLN A 197 19.83 -2.63 2.19
N VAL A 198 21.09 -2.34 2.50
CA VAL A 198 21.62 -2.42 3.87
C VAL A 198 20.89 -1.45 4.81
N PRO A 199 20.96 -1.61 6.14
CA PRO A 199 20.29 -0.70 7.05
C PRO A 199 20.74 0.76 6.84
N VAL A 200 19.79 1.67 6.63
CA VAL A 200 20.01 3.13 6.50
C VAL A 200 19.09 3.89 7.46
N GLU A 201 19.42 5.14 7.77
CA GLU A 201 18.53 6.00 8.55
C GLU A 201 17.23 6.27 7.75
N PRO A 202 16.08 6.48 8.42
CA PRO A 202 14.83 6.76 7.73
C PRO A 202 14.94 7.87 6.67
N LYS A 203 15.61 8.98 7.00
CA LYS A 203 15.80 10.11 6.07
C LYS A 203 16.55 9.75 4.78
N ASP A 204 17.38 8.70 4.81
CA ASP A 204 18.23 8.25 3.70
C ASP A 204 17.61 7.04 2.98
N PHE A 205 16.38 6.66 3.33
CA PHE A 205 15.68 5.54 2.73
C PHE A 205 15.15 5.91 1.33
N GLU A 206 15.77 5.35 0.29
CA GLU A 206 15.41 5.61 -1.11
C GLU A 206 15.11 4.32 -1.90
N TYR A 207 14.63 3.27 -1.23
CA TYR A 207 14.28 2.04 -1.93
C TYR A 207 13.01 2.23 -2.76
N LYS A 208 13.19 2.37 -4.08
CA LYS A 208 12.09 2.46 -5.04
C LYS A 208 11.45 1.09 -5.22
N MET A 209 10.12 1.06 -5.13
CA MET A 209 9.29 -0.07 -5.50
C MET A 209 9.74 -0.65 -6.84
N GLU A 210 9.64 -1.98 -6.96
CA GLU A 210 9.94 -2.70 -8.18
C GLU A 210 9.16 -2.12 -9.38
N ASP A 211 9.82 -2.06 -10.54
CA ASP A 211 9.14 -1.75 -11.79
C ASP A 211 8.04 -2.78 -11.99
N LYS A 212 6.79 -2.33 -11.91
CA LYS A 212 5.62 -3.17 -12.08
C LYS A 212 4.63 -2.54 -13.05
N THR A 213 3.92 -3.41 -13.73
CA THR A 213 2.77 -3.06 -14.57
C THR A 213 1.51 -3.48 -13.85
N VAL A 214 0.57 -2.57 -13.61
CA VAL A 214 -0.72 -2.88 -13.01
C VAL A 214 -1.81 -2.55 -14.02
N HIS A 215 -2.76 -3.46 -14.23
CA HIS A 215 -3.89 -3.25 -15.14
C HIS A 215 -5.13 -2.84 -14.34
N LEU A 216 -5.65 -1.65 -14.56
CA LEU A 216 -6.82 -1.12 -13.86
C LEU A 216 -8.04 -1.11 -14.77
N TYR A 217 -9.12 -1.71 -14.27
CA TYR A 217 -10.41 -1.79 -14.94
C TYR A 217 -11.38 -0.89 -14.18
N TYR A 218 -11.89 0.15 -14.82
CA TYR A 218 -12.85 1.07 -14.23
C TYR A 218 -14.24 0.79 -14.78
N VAL A 219 -15.19 0.49 -13.90
CA VAL A 219 -16.59 0.26 -14.29
C VAL A 219 -17.49 1.32 -13.68
N ARG A 220 -18.29 1.98 -14.52
CA ARG A 220 -19.36 2.86 -14.04
C ARG A 220 -20.53 2.01 -13.56
N HIS A 221 -21.16 2.41 -12.44
CA HIS A 221 -22.40 1.79 -11.97
C HIS A 221 -23.49 1.67 -13.06
N GLY A 222 -24.40 0.70 -12.89
CA GLY A 222 -25.58 0.53 -13.76
C GLY A 222 -26.58 1.68 -13.65
N GLU A 223 -27.55 1.74 -14.55
CA GLU A 223 -28.60 2.77 -14.51
C GLU A 223 -29.35 2.77 -13.16
N THR A 224 -29.53 3.95 -12.56
CA THR A 224 -30.34 4.16 -11.36
C THR A 224 -31.67 4.85 -11.66
N LEU A 225 -32.59 4.87 -10.68
CA LEU A 225 -33.81 5.68 -10.80
C LEU A 225 -33.51 7.16 -11.06
N PHE A 226 -32.44 7.73 -10.50
CA PHE A 226 -32.07 9.11 -10.80
C PHE A 226 -31.59 9.27 -12.24
N ASN A 227 -30.84 8.32 -12.80
CA ASN A 227 -30.51 8.37 -14.23
C ASN A 227 -31.78 8.29 -15.09
N HIS A 228 -32.68 7.36 -14.77
CA HIS A 228 -33.93 7.15 -15.48
C HIS A 228 -34.83 8.40 -15.48
N TYR A 229 -34.94 9.10 -14.34
CA TYR A 229 -35.70 10.33 -14.22
C TYR A 229 -34.90 11.61 -14.51
N ASN A 230 -33.72 11.47 -15.13
CA ASN A 230 -32.84 12.57 -15.51
C ASN A 230 -32.53 13.55 -14.36
N ARG A 231 -32.09 13.01 -13.23
CA ARG A 231 -31.70 13.75 -12.02
C ARG A 231 -30.20 13.66 -11.78
N MET A 232 -29.63 14.75 -11.26
CA MET A 232 -28.25 14.77 -10.77
C MET A 232 -28.09 13.82 -9.59
N GLN A 233 -27.01 13.04 -9.59
CA GLN A 233 -26.73 12.06 -8.55
C GLN A 233 -25.25 12.07 -8.18
N GLY A 234 -24.91 12.75 -7.08
CA GLY A 234 -23.57 12.74 -6.51
C GLY A 234 -23.55 11.91 -5.24
N ARG A 235 -23.67 12.56 -4.07
CA ARG A 235 -23.81 11.90 -2.76
C ARG A 235 -25.17 11.28 -2.53
N SER A 236 -26.22 11.83 -3.15
CA SER A 236 -27.55 11.24 -3.09
C SER A 236 -27.52 9.86 -3.70
N ASP A 237 -28.33 8.95 -3.17
CA ASP A 237 -28.41 7.60 -3.69
C ASP A 237 -29.82 7.24 -4.17
N SER A 238 -29.86 6.36 -5.15
CA SER A 238 -31.07 5.77 -5.68
C SER A 238 -30.72 4.39 -6.23
N PRO A 239 -31.62 3.40 -6.09
CA PRO A 239 -31.32 2.03 -6.46
C PRO A 239 -31.12 1.88 -7.96
N LEU A 240 -30.43 0.81 -8.36
CA LEU A 240 -30.37 0.37 -9.74
C LEU A 240 -31.78 0.07 -10.27
N THR A 241 -32.04 0.40 -11.54
CA THR A 241 -33.24 -0.03 -12.23
C THR A 241 -33.12 -1.50 -12.67
N ALA A 242 -34.22 -2.12 -13.09
CA ALA A 242 -34.15 -3.45 -13.70
C ALA A 242 -33.23 -3.46 -14.94
N GLN A 243 -33.25 -2.40 -15.74
CA GLN A 243 -32.35 -2.23 -16.87
C GLN A 243 -30.89 -2.03 -16.40
N GLY A 244 -30.67 -1.28 -15.33
CA GLY A 244 -29.36 -1.09 -14.72
C GLY A 244 -28.74 -2.40 -14.24
N ILE A 245 -29.55 -3.30 -13.68
CA ILE A 245 -29.13 -4.64 -13.28
C ILE A 245 -28.70 -5.46 -14.50
N GLU A 246 -29.48 -5.45 -15.58
CA GLU A 246 -29.09 -6.18 -16.80
C GLU A 246 -27.81 -5.62 -17.45
N GLN A 247 -27.61 -4.30 -17.41
CA GLN A 247 -26.36 -3.66 -17.86
C GLN A 247 -25.14 -4.17 -17.09
N VAL A 248 -25.21 -4.24 -15.75
CA VAL A 248 -24.06 -4.65 -14.94
C VAL A 248 -23.82 -6.16 -14.96
N LYS A 249 -24.85 -6.97 -15.22
CA LYS A 249 -24.68 -8.39 -15.54
C LYS A 249 -23.93 -8.58 -16.85
N LEU A 250 -24.15 -7.72 -17.85
CA LEU A 250 -23.36 -7.72 -19.08
C LEU A 250 -21.92 -7.30 -18.81
N SER A 251 -21.69 -6.31 -17.92
CA SER A 251 -20.34 -6.00 -17.44
C SER A 251 -19.67 -7.21 -16.78
N GLY A 252 -20.38 -7.95 -15.94
CA GLY A 252 -19.91 -9.20 -15.33
C GLY A 252 -19.51 -10.24 -16.38
N LYS A 253 -20.33 -10.46 -17.40
CA LYS A 253 -19.99 -11.35 -18.52
C LYS A 253 -18.74 -10.89 -19.27
N ALA A 254 -18.63 -9.60 -19.55
CA ALA A 254 -17.50 -9.02 -20.27
C ALA A 254 -16.18 -9.10 -19.49
N LEU A 255 -16.25 -9.20 -18.16
CA LEU A 255 -15.10 -9.27 -17.27
C LEU A 255 -14.88 -10.67 -16.67
N HIS A 256 -15.67 -11.66 -17.09
CA HIS A 256 -15.67 -13.00 -16.50
C HIS A 256 -14.30 -13.69 -16.55
N ASN A 257 -13.59 -13.56 -17.67
CA ASN A 257 -12.28 -14.19 -17.88
C ASN A 257 -11.10 -13.36 -17.34
N ILE A 258 -11.37 -12.22 -16.71
CA ILE A 258 -10.32 -11.39 -16.11
C ILE A 258 -10.11 -11.86 -14.67
N ASP A 259 -8.91 -12.37 -14.41
CA ASP A 259 -8.47 -12.73 -13.08
C ASP A 259 -8.08 -11.47 -12.30
N PHE A 260 -9.00 -11.01 -11.44
CA PHE A 260 -8.79 -9.85 -10.60
C PHE A 260 -8.13 -10.26 -9.29
N ALA A 261 -6.98 -9.67 -8.99
CA ALA A 261 -6.31 -9.87 -7.70
C ALA A 261 -7.13 -9.31 -6.54
N PHE A 262 -7.76 -8.14 -6.76
CA PHE A 262 -8.70 -7.53 -5.82
C PHE A 262 -9.57 -6.49 -6.53
N ALA A 263 -10.62 -6.05 -5.83
CA ALA A 263 -11.54 -5.04 -6.31
C ALA A 263 -11.81 -3.99 -5.22
N TYR A 264 -11.89 -2.72 -5.64
CA TYR A 264 -12.46 -1.63 -4.83
C TYR A 264 -13.75 -1.13 -5.48
N CYS A 265 -14.72 -0.75 -4.65
CA CYS A 265 -15.93 -0.10 -5.13
C CYS A 265 -16.21 1.18 -4.35
N SER A 266 -16.95 2.09 -4.95
CA SER A 266 -17.49 3.23 -4.22
C SER A 266 -18.35 2.77 -3.05
N SER A 267 -18.30 3.51 -1.94
CA SER A 267 -19.18 3.32 -0.79
C SER A 267 -20.65 3.77 -1.02
N ALA A 268 -21.05 4.10 -2.25
CA ALA A 268 -22.46 4.29 -2.62
C ALA A 268 -23.11 2.94 -2.93
N GLU A 269 -24.38 2.75 -2.60
CA GLU A 269 -25.09 1.48 -2.75
C GLU A 269 -25.15 1.02 -4.20
N ARG A 270 -25.52 1.92 -5.13
CA ARG A 270 -25.53 1.63 -6.58
C ARG A 270 -24.22 1.04 -7.12
N ALA A 271 -23.08 1.44 -6.57
CA ALA A 271 -21.77 0.96 -6.99
C ALA A 271 -21.38 -0.34 -6.28
N ARG A 272 -21.74 -0.51 -5.01
CA ARG A 272 -21.60 -1.79 -4.30
C ARG A 272 -22.43 -2.89 -4.97
N ASP A 273 -23.68 -2.59 -5.31
CA ASP A 273 -24.56 -3.53 -6.01
C ASP A 273 -24.00 -3.88 -7.38
N THR A 274 -23.52 -2.88 -8.12
CA THR A 274 -22.83 -3.11 -9.42
C THR A 274 -21.63 -4.04 -9.25
N ALA A 275 -20.78 -3.79 -8.24
CA ALA A 275 -19.61 -4.63 -7.99
C ALA A 275 -20.00 -6.07 -7.61
N ALA A 276 -21.07 -6.25 -6.82
CA ALA A 276 -21.57 -7.56 -6.45
C ALA A 276 -22.05 -8.36 -7.67
N TYR A 277 -22.76 -7.73 -8.61
CA TYR A 277 -23.16 -8.40 -9.86
C TYR A 277 -21.98 -8.75 -10.77
N ILE A 278 -20.95 -7.89 -10.83
CA ILE A 278 -19.76 -8.16 -11.65
C ILE A 278 -18.95 -9.32 -11.08
N LEU A 279 -18.78 -9.36 -9.76
CA LEU A 279 -17.95 -10.34 -9.05
C LEU A 279 -18.70 -11.62 -8.68
N GLU A 280 -19.95 -11.80 -9.09
CA GLU A 280 -20.73 -13.03 -8.84
C GLU A 280 -20.02 -14.28 -9.40
N SER A 281 -19.20 -14.10 -10.44
CA SER A 281 -18.39 -15.17 -11.04
C SER A 281 -16.94 -15.25 -10.55
N HIS A 282 -16.58 -14.48 -9.52
CA HIS A 282 -15.21 -14.37 -8.99
C HIS A 282 -15.19 -14.74 -7.51
N ASP A 283 -14.09 -15.32 -7.03
CA ASP A 283 -13.92 -15.70 -5.61
C ASP A 283 -13.48 -14.51 -4.72
N ILE A 284 -13.75 -13.27 -5.15
CA ILE A 284 -13.41 -12.05 -4.43
C ILE A 284 -14.64 -11.16 -4.23
N SER A 285 -14.58 -10.29 -3.22
CA SER A 285 -15.57 -9.24 -3.01
C SER A 285 -14.91 -7.87 -3.07
N ALA A 286 -15.62 -6.88 -3.61
CA ALA A 286 -15.11 -5.52 -3.68
C ALA A 286 -15.08 -4.86 -2.30
N ILE A 287 -13.96 -4.21 -1.97
CA ILE A 287 -13.78 -3.45 -0.73
C ILE A 287 -14.36 -2.05 -0.91
N PRO A 288 -15.36 -1.63 -0.11
CA PRO A 288 -15.92 -0.28 -0.22
C PRO A 288 -14.90 0.80 0.19
N ASN A 289 -14.66 1.76 -0.69
CA ASN A 289 -13.78 2.90 -0.46
C ASN A 289 -14.53 4.23 -0.70
N ARG A 290 -14.38 5.21 0.21
CA ARG A 290 -15.02 6.53 0.11
C ARG A 290 -14.39 7.42 -0.95
N ASP A 291 -13.11 7.23 -1.28
CA ASP A 291 -12.41 8.00 -2.30
C ASP A 291 -12.93 7.71 -3.71
N LEU A 292 -13.62 6.58 -3.91
CA LEU A 292 -14.35 6.24 -5.13
C LEU A 292 -15.77 6.82 -5.20
N ARG A 293 -16.22 7.66 -4.25
CA ARG A 293 -17.55 8.31 -4.36
C ARG A 293 -17.61 9.31 -5.50
N GLU A 294 -18.81 9.43 -6.07
CA GLU A 294 -19.12 10.48 -7.03
C GLU A 294 -18.88 11.85 -6.41
N ILE A 295 -18.65 12.82 -7.29
CA ILE A 295 -18.52 14.24 -6.96
C ILE A 295 -19.72 14.68 -6.12
N ASP A 296 -19.45 15.38 -5.03
CA ASP A 296 -20.49 16.06 -4.25
C ASP A 296 -21.02 17.26 -5.03
N PHE A 297 -22.29 17.22 -5.44
CA PHE A 297 -22.88 18.30 -6.20
C PHE A 297 -23.56 19.36 -5.31
N GLY A 298 -23.50 19.24 -3.99
CA GLY A 298 -24.07 20.21 -3.05
C GLY A 298 -25.57 20.42 -3.29
N THR A 299 -26.01 21.67 -3.43
CA THR A 299 -27.43 22.00 -3.68
C THR A 299 -27.98 21.51 -5.03
N TYR A 300 -27.12 20.97 -5.92
CA TYR A 300 -27.54 20.44 -7.22
C TYR A 300 -28.00 18.99 -7.16
N GLU A 301 -27.77 18.31 -6.05
CA GLU A 301 -28.24 16.94 -5.82
C GLU A 301 -29.74 16.79 -6.12
N ALA A 302 -30.08 15.71 -6.83
CA ALA A 302 -31.44 15.35 -7.26
C ALA A 302 -32.16 16.36 -8.18
N ARG A 303 -31.57 17.51 -8.56
CA ARG A 303 -32.19 18.44 -9.53
C ARG A 303 -32.34 17.77 -10.90
N VAL A 304 -33.39 18.11 -11.64
CA VAL A 304 -33.62 17.62 -13.01
C VAL A 304 -32.57 18.21 -13.93
N ARG A 305 -31.71 17.38 -14.51
CA ARG A 305 -30.50 17.79 -15.24
C ARG A 305 -30.80 18.73 -16.40
N ASP A 306 -31.83 18.45 -17.19
CA ASP A 306 -32.16 19.27 -18.36
C ASP A 306 -32.63 20.69 -17.98
N SER A 307 -33.12 20.88 -16.76
CA SER A 307 -33.53 22.21 -16.28
C SER A 307 -32.38 23.13 -15.88
N ILE A 308 -31.15 22.59 -15.85
CA ILE A 308 -29.95 23.27 -15.30
C ILE A 308 -28.72 23.06 -16.19
N MET A 309 -28.92 22.73 -17.46
CA MET A 309 -27.82 22.30 -18.35
C MET A 309 -26.75 23.39 -18.52
N ASP A 310 -27.17 24.66 -18.62
CA ASP A 310 -26.25 25.79 -18.76
C ASP A 310 -25.40 25.98 -17.49
N GLU A 311 -26.04 25.96 -16.32
CA GLU A 311 -25.36 26.00 -15.02
C GLU A 311 -24.36 24.83 -14.87
N LEU A 312 -24.75 23.62 -15.29
CA LEU A 312 -23.87 22.44 -15.25
C LEU A 312 -22.70 22.55 -16.22
N TYR A 313 -22.92 23.13 -17.41
CA TYR A 313 -21.86 23.33 -18.37
C TYR A 313 -20.74 24.21 -17.79
N GLU A 314 -21.11 25.31 -17.13
CA GLU A 314 -20.16 26.20 -16.45
C GLU A 314 -19.46 25.51 -15.28
N ARG A 315 -20.17 24.67 -14.52
CA ARG A 315 -19.61 23.95 -13.37
C ARG A 315 -18.69 22.79 -13.72
N PHE A 316 -18.71 22.33 -14.96
CA PHE A 316 -17.85 21.26 -15.44
C PHE A 316 -16.74 21.75 -16.39
N ASN A 317 -16.81 23.00 -16.88
CA ASN A 317 -15.88 23.55 -17.85
C ASN A 317 -15.44 24.98 -17.44
N PRO A 318 -14.13 25.24 -17.31
CA PRO A 318 -12.99 24.39 -17.67
C PRO A 318 -12.62 23.33 -16.61
N ARG A 319 -13.19 23.44 -15.40
CA ARG A 319 -12.92 22.54 -14.28
C ARG A 319 -14.20 22.24 -13.51
N VAL A 320 -14.19 21.15 -12.75
CA VAL A 320 -15.26 20.84 -11.81
C VAL A 320 -15.26 21.84 -10.65
N ASP A 321 -16.38 22.51 -10.38
CA ASP A 321 -16.50 23.35 -9.18
C ASP A 321 -17.95 23.41 -8.66
N PHE A 322 -18.17 22.79 -7.50
CA PHE A 322 -19.42 22.88 -6.72
C PHE A 322 -19.16 23.41 -5.31
N SER A 323 -17.96 23.94 -5.04
CA SER A 323 -17.54 24.34 -3.69
C SER A 323 -18.36 25.50 -3.12
N ASP A 324 -18.81 26.42 -3.98
CA ASP A 324 -19.68 27.56 -3.64
C ASP A 324 -21.11 27.13 -3.24
N VAL A 325 -21.52 25.92 -3.60
CA VAL A 325 -22.85 25.37 -3.33
C VAL A 325 -22.82 24.18 -2.37
N GLY A 326 -21.74 24.06 -1.60
CA GLY A 326 -21.56 23.00 -0.58
C GLY A 326 -21.17 21.64 -1.15
N GLY A 327 -20.76 21.58 -2.42
CA GLY A 327 -20.21 20.40 -3.07
C GLY A 327 -18.67 20.41 -3.09
N GLU A 328 -18.09 19.62 -3.99
CA GLU A 328 -16.63 19.45 -4.12
C GLU A 328 -16.01 20.35 -5.20
N SER A 329 -14.78 20.79 -4.96
CA SER A 329 -13.91 21.37 -6.00
C SER A 329 -13.15 20.28 -6.76
N GLU A 330 -12.65 20.59 -7.97
CA GLU A 330 -11.81 19.68 -8.74
C GLU A 330 -10.57 19.21 -7.97
N GLU A 331 -9.94 20.10 -7.20
CA GLU A 331 -8.75 19.76 -6.41
C GLU A 331 -9.06 18.69 -5.35
N GLN A 332 -10.20 18.81 -4.65
CA GLN A 332 -10.64 17.81 -3.68
C GLN A 332 -10.92 16.45 -4.34
N VAL A 333 -11.54 16.46 -5.53
CA VAL A 333 -11.81 15.23 -6.29
C VAL A 333 -10.50 14.59 -6.76
N ILE A 334 -9.53 15.38 -7.26
CA ILE A 334 -8.22 14.89 -7.70
C ILE A 334 -7.43 14.29 -6.53
N GLU A 335 -7.48 14.88 -5.34
CA GLU A 335 -6.83 14.31 -4.17
C GLU A 335 -7.39 12.93 -3.80
N ARG A 336 -8.73 12.74 -3.89
CA ARG A 336 -9.36 11.43 -3.70
C ARG A 336 -8.89 10.43 -4.76
N ILE A 337 -8.87 10.83 -6.03
CA ILE A 337 -8.40 9.99 -7.14
C ILE A 337 -6.95 9.56 -6.92
N LYS A 338 -6.07 10.48 -6.53
CA LYS A 338 -4.67 10.17 -6.19
C LYS A 338 -4.59 9.13 -5.09
N ARG A 339 -5.29 9.32 -3.97
CA ARG A 339 -5.25 8.38 -2.84
C ARG A 339 -5.68 6.98 -3.23
N ILE A 340 -6.82 6.81 -3.93
CA ILE A 340 -7.28 5.47 -4.31
C ILE A 340 -6.36 4.81 -5.34
N LEU A 341 -5.84 5.56 -6.32
CA LEU A 341 -4.94 5.00 -7.32
C LEU A 341 -3.58 4.64 -6.72
N THR A 342 -3.02 5.49 -5.85
CA THR A 342 -1.81 5.17 -5.07
C THR A 342 -2.04 3.93 -4.22
N LEU A 343 -3.18 3.80 -3.53
CA LEU A 343 -3.50 2.61 -2.75
C LEU A 343 -3.58 1.34 -3.63
N ALA A 344 -4.33 1.40 -4.73
CA ALA A 344 -4.51 0.28 -5.64
C ALA A 344 -3.18 -0.16 -6.27
N VAL A 345 -2.41 0.80 -6.79
CA VAL A 345 -1.09 0.52 -7.35
C VAL A 345 -0.14 0.04 -6.27
N ALA A 346 -0.13 0.62 -5.07
CA ALA A 346 0.72 0.15 -3.98
C ALA A 346 0.42 -1.30 -3.66
N ARG A 347 -0.86 -1.68 -3.49
CA ARG A 347 -1.27 -3.06 -3.18
C ARG A 347 -0.97 -4.07 -4.28
N ALA A 348 -1.19 -3.72 -5.55
CA ALA A 348 -1.04 -4.66 -6.66
C ALA A 348 0.39 -5.20 -6.82
N LYS A 349 0.52 -6.47 -7.16
CA LYS A 349 1.75 -7.13 -7.61
C LYS A 349 1.92 -6.93 -9.12
N ASP A 350 3.07 -7.33 -9.67
CA ASP A 350 3.33 -7.14 -11.11
C ASP A 350 2.32 -7.93 -11.97
N LYS A 351 1.79 -7.25 -12.99
CA LYS A 351 0.80 -7.72 -13.98
C LYS A 351 -0.58 -8.05 -13.42
N GLU A 352 -0.87 -7.73 -12.17
CA GLU A 352 -2.21 -7.95 -11.61
C GLU A 352 -3.27 -7.06 -12.25
N ASN A 353 -4.49 -7.60 -12.35
CA ASN A 353 -5.67 -6.86 -12.73
C ASN A 353 -6.42 -6.38 -11.47
N VAL A 354 -6.79 -5.10 -11.45
CA VAL A 354 -7.52 -4.46 -10.36
C VAL A 354 -8.84 -3.90 -10.88
N LEU A 355 -9.94 -4.24 -10.22
CA LEU A 355 -11.27 -3.70 -10.55
C LEU A 355 -11.59 -2.48 -9.67
N LEU A 356 -12.05 -1.38 -10.29
CA LEU A 356 -12.54 -0.17 -9.65
C LEU A 356 -13.99 0.09 -10.11
N VAL A 357 -14.97 -0.04 -9.22
CA VAL A 357 -16.39 0.21 -9.55
C VAL A 357 -16.86 1.55 -8.96
N ALA A 358 -17.19 2.52 -9.81
CA ALA A 358 -17.50 3.88 -9.38
C ALA A 358 -18.47 4.62 -10.35
N HIS A 359 -18.16 5.87 -10.74
CA HIS A 359 -19.15 6.83 -11.25
C HIS A 359 -18.68 7.62 -12.47
N GLY A 360 -19.61 8.23 -13.18
CA GLY A 360 -19.31 8.90 -14.45
C GLY A 360 -18.47 10.18 -14.28
N SER A 361 -18.87 11.09 -13.39
CA SER A 361 -18.14 12.36 -13.28
C SER A 361 -16.78 12.19 -12.65
N LEU A 362 -16.65 11.31 -11.66
CA LEU A 362 -15.35 10.88 -11.13
C LEU A 362 -14.43 10.33 -12.23
N TYR A 363 -14.93 9.46 -13.11
CA TYR A 363 -14.17 8.95 -14.26
C TYR A 363 -13.68 10.08 -15.18
N MET A 364 -14.56 11.04 -15.49
CA MET A 364 -14.19 12.17 -16.36
C MET A 364 -13.13 13.07 -15.74
N THR A 365 -13.21 13.35 -14.43
CA THR A 365 -12.16 14.08 -13.71
C THR A 365 -10.85 13.29 -13.69
N MET A 366 -10.91 11.96 -13.53
CA MET A 366 -9.74 11.08 -13.55
C MET A 366 -9.04 11.09 -14.91
N ILE A 367 -9.74 10.89 -16.03
CA ILE A 367 -9.09 10.87 -17.35
C ILE A 367 -8.60 12.26 -17.78
N LYS A 368 -9.25 13.34 -17.34
CA LYS A 368 -8.72 14.70 -17.50
C LYS A 368 -7.38 14.83 -16.77
N TYR A 369 -7.34 14.44 -15.50
CA TYR A 369 -6.15 14.56 -14.66
C TYR A 369 -4.99 13.68 -15.16
N LEU A 370 -5.26 12.42 -15.51
CA LEU A 370 -4.22 11.45 -15.88
C LEU A 370 -3.77 11.58 -17.34
N PHE A 371 -4.68 11.88 -18.25
CA PHE A 371 -4.46 11.75 -19.69
C PHE A 371 -4.70 13.04 -20.48
N ASN A 372 -5.00 14.16 -19.80
CA ASN A 372 -5.39 15.42 -20.43
C ASN A 372 -6.57 15.28 -21.41
N ILE A 373 -7.52 14.40 -21.11
CA ILE A 373 -8.74 14.20 -21.92
C ILE A 373 -9.88 15.02 -21.33
N TYR A 374 -10.34 16.03 -22.07
CA TYR A 374 -11.38 16.94 -21.63
C TYR A 374 -12.78 16.45 -22.02
N ARG A 375 -13.75 16.70 -21.13
CA ARG A 375 -15.14 16.27 -21.32
C ARG A 375 -15.78 16.83 -22.58
N ALA A 376 -15.57 18.11 -22.88
CA ALA A 376 -16.16 18.77 -24.05
C ALA A 376 -15.71 18.09 -25.36
N ASP A 377 -14.40 17.94 -25.54
CA ASP A 377 -13.79 17.32 -26.73
C ASP A 377 -14.26 15.88 -26.91
N LEU A 378 -14.25 15.10 -25.83
CA LEU A 378 -14.67 13.70 -25.89
C LEU A 378 -16.18 13.56 -26.21
N THR A 379 -17.00 14.48 -25.69
CA THR A 379 -18.44 14.50 -25.97
C THR A 379 -18.71 14.73 -27.45
N GLU A 380 -18.03 15.70 -28.06
CA GLU A 380 -18.15 15.99 -29.49
C GLU A 380 -17.74 14.77 -30.34
N GLN A 381 -16.58 14.18 -30.03
CA GLN A 381 -16.05 13.01 -30.74
C GLN A 381 -16.96 11.78 -30.65
N MET A 382 -17.52 11.48 -29.48
CA MET A 382 -18.38 10.31 -29.30
C MET A 382 -19.78 10.53 -29.85
N LYS A 383 -20.31 11.75 -29.76
CA LYS A 383 -21.60 12.11 -30.39
C LYS A 383 -21.54 11.94 -31.91
N ALA A 384 -20.43 12.30 -32.55
CA ALA A 384 -20.22 12.07 -33.99
C ALA A 384 -20.25 10.57 -34.38
N LYS A 385 -19.96 9.68 -33.42
CA LYS A 385 -20.01 8.22 -33.58
C LYS A 385 -21.31 7.59 -33.07
N GLY A 386 -22.27 8.38 -32.60
CA GLY A 386 -23.51 7.89 -31.98
C GLY A 386 -23.30 7.19 -30.62
N LYS A 387 -22.18 7.46 -29.93
CA LYS A 387 -21.81 6.81 -28.66
C LYS A 387 -21.94 7.77 -27.48
N HIS A 388 -22.19 7.19 -26.29
CA HIS A 388 -22.20 7.92 -25.03
C HIS A 388 -20.81 7.84 -24.37
N ILE A 389 -20.31 8.93 -23.79
CA ILE A 389 -18.94 8.98 -23.20
C ILE A 389 -18.78 8.22 -21.89
N MET A 390 -19.89 7.90 -21.23
CA MET A 390 -19.95 7.20 -19.94
C MET A 390 -21.17 6.28 -19.91
N PRO A 391 -21.25 5.20 -20.70
CA PRO A 391 -22.42 4.31 -20.65
C PRO A 391 -22.58 3.71 -19.24
N ASN A 392 -23.82 3.44 -18.83
CA ASN A 392 -24.07 2.74 -17.57
C ASN A 392 -23.56 1.30 -17.68
N GLY A 393 -22.88 0.78 -16.65
CA GLY A 393 -22.12 -0.48 -16.75
C GLY A 393 -20.88 -0.39 -17.65
N GLY A 394 -20.54 0.81 -18.14
CA GLY A 394 -19.42 1.01 -19.05
C GLY A 394 -18.07 0.67 -18.45
N ILE A 395 -17.17 0.13 -19.27
CA ILE A 395 -15.87 -0.40 -18.87
C ILE A 395 -14.77 0.41 -19.56
N ALA A 396 -13.83 0.93 -18.78
CA ALA A 396 -12.58 1.52 -19.24
C ALA A 396 -11.39 0.70 -18.73
N LYS A 397 -10.29 0.73 -19.45
CA LYS A 397 -9.03 0.07 -19.06
C LYS A 397 -7.87 1.04 -19.16
N PHE A 398 -7.01 1.04 -18.16
CA PHE A 398 -5.75 1.79 -18.18
C PHE A 398 -4.71 1.02 -17.37
N SER A 399 -3.44 1.30 -17.65
CA SER A 399 -2.32 0.64 -17.00
C SER A 399 -1.45 1.63 -16.24
N PHE A 400 -0.81 1.17 -15.16
CA PHE A 400 0.26 1.90 -14.49
C PHE A 400 1.56 1.15 -14.74
N SER A 401 2.55 1.82 -15.30
CA SER A 401 3.88 1.25 -15.55
C SER A 401 4.92 2.36 -15.55
N GLN A 402 6.12 2.07 -15.05
CA GLN A 402 7.25 3.01 -14.99
C GLN A 402 6.90 4.37 -14.35
N GLY A 403 6.07 4.35 -13.30
CA GLY A 403 5.65 5.57 -12.60
C GLY A 403 4.58 6.41 -13.31
N THR A 404 4.04 5.94 -14.44
CA THR A 404 3.08 6.69 -15.26
C THR A 404 1.83 5.87 -15.55
N TYR A 405 0.70 6.55 -15.75
CA TYR A 405 -0.53 5.91 -16.21
C TYR A 405 -0.63 6.01 -17.74
N GLN A 406 -1.07 4.95 -18.38
CA GLN A 406 -1.35 4.89 -19.82
C GLN A 406 -2.80 4.45 -20.03
N LEU A 407 -3.52 5.16 -20.90
CA LEU A 407 -4.89 4.80 -21.25
C LEU A 407 -4.88 3.70 -22.29
N ASP A 408 -5.39 2.52 -21.92
CA ASP A 408 -5.48 1.37 -22.84
C ASP A 408 -6.80 1.42 -23.62
N GLN A 409 -7.90 1.79 -22.95
CA GLN A 409 -9.24 1.82 -23.52
C GLN A 409 -10.13 2.84 -22.80
N LEU A 410 -10.71 3.77 -23.58
CA LEU A 410 -11.78 4.65 -23.10
C LEU A 410 -13.01 3.86 -22.67
N MET A 411 -13.86 4.47 -21.85
CA MET A 411 -15.10 3.82 -21.42
C MET A 411 -15.98 3.48 -22.62
N VAL A 412 -16.29 2.19 -22.77
CA VAL A 412 -17.18 1.63 -23.79
C VAL A 412 -18.29 0.80 -23.13
N THR A 413 -19.31 0.39 -23.87
CA THR A 413 -20.33 -0.52 -23.32
C THR A 413 -19.74 -1.91 -23.06
N PRO A 414 -20.35 -2.75 -22.20
CA PRO A 414 -19.90 -4.13 -21.99
C PRO A 414 -19.81 -4.96 -23.28
N GLU A 415 -20.73 -4.74 -24.22
CA GLU A 415 -20.74 -5.43 -25.52
C GLU A 415 -19.55 -5.02 -26.38
N GLU A 416 -19.31 -3.71 -26.51
CA GLU A 416 -18.14 -3.17 -27.22
C GLU A 416 -16.83 -3.63 -26.59
N PHE A 417 -16.80 -3.80 -25.26
CA PHE A 417 -15.65 -4.33 -24.54
C PHE A 417 -15.35 -5.78 -24.92
N MET A 418 -16.37 -6.62 -25.08
CA MET A 418 -16.21 -8.02 -25.50
C MET A 418 -15.75 -8.16 -26.95
N GLU A 419 -16.03 -7.19 -27.82
CA GLU A 419 -15.61 -7.22 -29.23
C GLU A 419 -14.10 -6.95 -29.42
N VAL A 420 -13.44 -6.37 -28.43
CA VAL A 420 -12.03 -5.94 -28.49
C VAL A 420 -11.08 -6.78 -27.62
N GLN A 421 -11.61 -7.75 -26.86
CA GLN A 421 -10.82 -8.78 -26.19
C GLN A 421 -10.44 -9.90 -27.14
#